data_AF-A0A9E5P538-F1
#
_entry.id   AF-A0A9E5P538-F1
#
_cell.length_a   1.000
_cell.length_b   1.000
_cell.length_c   1.000
_cell.angle_alpha   90.00
_cell.angle_beta   90.00
_cell.angle_gamma   90.00
#
_symmetry.space_group_name_H-M   'P 1'
#
loop_
_entity.id
_entity.type
_entity.pdbx_description
1 polymer ?
#
loop_
_entity_poly.entity_id
_entity_poly.type
_entity_poly.pdbx_seq_one_letter_code
_entity_poly.pdbx_strand_id
1 'polypeptide(L)'
;MKNMNHARGQGGFTLVELLLVLVILALIAGLVLPGIIGKAEGAKVRAAASQISRISMSVESFYLDTGGMPDALEELVNEPSGATGWTGPYIKTSILKDPWGR
;
A
#
# COMPACT_ATOMS: atom_id res chain seq x y z
N MET A 1 53.61 13.53 -46.92
CA MET A 1 52.46 13.91 -46.08
C MET A 1 52.54 13.10 -44.79
N LYS A 2 52.75 13.75 -43.63
CA LYS A 2 52.99 13.08 -42.34
C LYS A 2 51.71 13.14 -41.51
N ASN A 3 50.98 12.02 -41.41
CA ASN A 3 49.77 11.93 -40.58
C ASN A 3 50.16 11.87 -39.10
N MET A 4 49.67 12.83 -38.33
CA MET A 4 49.83 12.90 -36.87
C MET A 4 48.58 12.32 -36.21
N ASN A 5 48.62 11.05 -35.83
CA ASN A 5 47.58 10.46 -34.98
C ASN A 5 47.87 10.84 -33.52
N HIS A 6 47.12 11.79 -32.98
CA HIS A 6 47.12 12.07 -31.54
C HIS A 6 46.35 10.95 -30.82
N ALA A 7 47.09 10.02 -30.20
CA ALA A 7 46.50 9.09 -29.25
C ALA A 7 45.96 9.91 -28.07
N ARG A 8 44.62 9.98 -27.94
CA ARG A 8 43.97 10.56 -26.77
C ARG A 8 44.33 9.70 -25.56
N GLY A 9 45.13 10.24 -24.66
CA GLY A 9 45.46 9.58 -23.40
C GLY A 9 44.17 9.30 -22.61
N GLN A 10 43.92 8.03 -22.31
CA GLN A 10 42.88 7.64 -21.37
C GLN A 10 43.38 7.99 -19.97
N GLY A 11 42.71 8.93 -19.29
CA GLY A 11 42.99 9.27 -17.90
C GLY A 11 42.63 8.10 -16.99
N GLY A 12 43.55 7.72 -16.10
CA GLY A 12 43.29 6.75 -15.03
C GLY A 12 42.57 7.40 -13.85
N PHE A 13 41.92 6.56 -13.04
CA PHE A 13 41.20 6.96 -11.83
C PHE A 13 42.16 7.39 -10.72
N THR A 14 41.91 8.51 -10.05
CA THR A 14 42.72 8.94 -8.89
C THR A 14 42.15 8.42 -7.57
N LEU A 15 43.01 8.25 -6.57
CA LEU A 15 42.58 7.95 -5.19
C LEU A 15 41.68 9.06 -4.62
N VAL A 16 41.94 10.31 -5.01
CA VAL A 16 41.18 11.48 -4.58
C VAL A 16 39.74 11.44 -5.13
N GLU A 17 39.55 11.04 -6.39
CA GLU A 17 38.21 10.84 -6.96
C GLU A 17 37.43 9.77 -6.22
N LEU A 18 38.06 8.64 -5.89
CA LEU A 18 37.38 7.58 -5.14
C LEU A 18 36.97 8.04 -3.73
N LEU A 19 37.83 8.81 -3.08
CA LEU A 19 37.53 9.44 -1.77
C LEU A 19 36.35 10.41 -1.87
N LEU A 20 36.33 11.26 -2.90
CA LEU A 20 35.23 12.21 -3.15
C LEU A 20 33.90 11.47 -3.38
N VAL A 21 33.91 10.39 -4.16
CA VAL A 21 32.72 9.55 -4.41
C VAL A 21 32.20 8.95 -3.11
N LEU A 22 33.06 8.41 -2.25
CA LEU A 22 32.65 7.85 -0.96
C LEU A 22 32.04 8.90 -0.04
N VAL A 23 32.57 10.12 -0.04
CA VAL A 23 32.00 11.25 0.71
C VAL A 23 30.60 11.59 0.19
N ILE A 24 30.42 11.71 -1.13
CA ILE A 24 29.10 11.98 -1.73
C ILE A 24 28.11 10.86 -1.40
N LEU A 25 28.53 9.60 -1.48
CA LEU A 25 27.68 8.45 -1.13
C LEU A 25 27.27 8.47 0.35
N ALA A 26 28.18 8.80 1.27
CA ALA A 26 27.87 8.91 2.70
C ALA A 26 26.86 10.04 2.99
N LEU A 27 27.01 11.19 2.32
CA LEU A 27 26.07 12.31 2.44
C LEU A 27 24.67 11.94 1.91
N ILE A 28 24.58 11.31 0.73
CA ILE A 28 23.31 10.87 0.15
C ILE A 28 22.64 9.80 1.02
N ALA A 29 23.41 8.83 1.53
CA ALA A 29 22.88 7.76 2.37
C ALA A 29 22.21 8.30 3.65
N GLY A 30 22.74 9.38 4.26
CA GLY A 30 22.13 10.02 5.42
C GLY A 30 20.80 10.75 5.11
N LEU A 31 20.65 11.27 3.89
CA LEU A 31 19.49 12.05 3.46
C LEU A 31 18.27 11.20 3.08
N VAL A 32 18.47 9.95 2.66
CA VAL A 32 17.38 9.09 2.12
C VAL A 32 16.60 8.35 3.22
N LEU A 33 17.07 8.40 4.48
CA LEU A 33 16.48 7.65 5.61
C LEU A 33 15.14 8.19 6.16
N PRO A 34 14.90 9.51 6.30
CA PRO A 34 13.72 9.98 7.02
C PRO A 34 12.53 10.12 6.08
N GLY A 35 11.72 9.06 5.93
CA GLY A 35 10.49 9.15 5.14
C GLY A 35 9.43 8.06 5.32
N ILE A 36 9.73 6.98 6.05
CA ILE A 36 8.93 5.75 5.99
C ILE A 36 8.10 5.51 7.26
N ILE A 37 8.60 5.94 8.42
CA ILE A 37 8.09 5.49 9.73
C ILE A 37 6.78 6.19 10.16
N GLY A 38 6.43 7.36 9.60
CA GLY A 38 5.21 8.10 9.95
C GLY A 38 3.99 7.88 9.05
N LYS A 39 4.17 7.33 7.84
CA LYS A 39 3.09 7.23 6.84
C LYS A 39 2.23 5.98 6.97
N ALA A 40 2.77 4.94 7.59
CA ALA A 40 2.09 3.65 7.75
C ALA A 40 0.84 3.77 8.64
N GLU A 41 0.93 4.48 9.77
CA GLU A 41 -0.20 4.57 10.69
C GLU A 41 -1.35 5.40 10.11
N GLY A 42 -1.05 6.53 9.46
CA GLY A 42 -2.06 7.31 8.73
C GLY A 42 -2.66 6.55 7.53
N ALA A 43 -1.94 5.59 6.95
CA ALA A 43 -2.50 4.71 5.92
C ALA A 43 -3.49 3.69 6.51
N LYS A 44 -3.18 3.10 7.68
CA LYS A 44 -4.12 2.19 8.38
C LYS A 44 -5.43 2.88 8.74
N VAL A 45 -5.37 4.11 9.29
CA VAL A 45 -6.58 4.88 9.64
C VAL A 45 -7.45 5.13 8.42
N ARG A 46 -6.85 5.52 7.28
CA ARG A 46 -7.58 5.73 6.03
C ARG A 46 -8.17 4.44 5.46
N ALA A 47 -7.44 3.33 5.58
CA ALA A 47 -7.94 2.01 5.18
C ALA A 47 -9.16 1.62 6.03
N ALA A 48 -9.10 1.81 7.35
CA ALA A 48 -10.21 1.53 8.26
C ALA A 48 -11.45 2.38 7.93
N ALA A 49 -11.27 3.67 7.66
CA ALA A 49 -12.37 4.54 7.25
C ALA A 49 -13.05 4.07 5.95
N SER A 50 -12.25 3.63 4.96
CA SER A 50 -12.80 3.05 3.73
C SER A 50 -13.50 1.71 3.96
N GLN A 51 -12.97 0.86 4.84
CA GLN A 51 -13.59 -0.41 5.21
C GLN A 51 -14.96 -0.20 5.87
N ILE A 52 -15.05 0.72 6.85
CA ILE A 52 -16.32 1.05 7.51
C ILE A 52 -17.35 1.52 6.49
N SER A 53 -16.99 2.42 5.58
CA SER A 53 -17.90 2.89 4.54
C SER A 53 -18.41 1.75 3.64
N ARG A 54 -17.55 0.80 3.27
CA ARG A 54 -17.95 -0.39 2.48
C ARG A 54 -18.87 -1.31 3.27
N ILE A 55 -18.59 -1.51 4.56
CA ILE A 55 -19.44 -2.31 5.45
C ILE A 55 -20.82 -1.67 5.56
N SER A 56 -20.91 -0.36 5.80
CA SER A 56 -22.19 0.36 5.87
C SER A 56 -23.03 0.18 4.59
N MET A 57 -22.42 0.33 3.41
CA MET A 57 -23.11 0.10 2.13
C MET A 57 -23.58 -1.35 1.98
N SER A 58 -22.81 -2.32 2.49
CA SER A 58 -23.16 -3.74 2.41
C SER A 58 -24.35 -4.08 3.33
N VAL A 59 -24.39 -3.48 4.52
CA VAL A 59 -25.53 -3.58 5.45
C VAL A 59 -26.78 -2.97 4.84
N GLU A 60 -26.67 -1.81 4.20
CA GLU A 60 -27.79 -1.18 3.49
C GLU A 60 -28.31 -2.07 2.36
N SER A 61 -27.42 -2.67 1.56
CA SER A 61 -27.81 -3.62 0.52
C SER A 61 -28.52 -4.86 1.09
N PHE A 62 -28.02 -5.41 2.21
CA PHE A 62 -28.68 -6.52 2.89
C PHE A 62 -30.09 -6.13 3.35
N TYR A 63 -30.25 -4.92 3.90
CA TYR A 63 -31.53 -4.41 4.35
C TYR A 63 -32.52 -4.21 3.21
N LEU A 64 -32.07 -3.71 2.05
CA LEU A 64 -32.91 -3.54 0.87
C LEU A 64 -33.47 -4.87 0.35
N ASP A 65 -32.68 -5.93 0.45
CA ASP A 65 -33.03 -7.25 -0.09
C ASP A 65 -33.88 -8.09 0.87
N THR A 66 -33.53 -8.07 2.15
CA THR A 66 -34.16 -8.93 3.17
C THR A 66 -35.25 -8.20 3.97
N GLY A 67 -35.27 -6.86 3.92
CA GLY A 67 -36.14 -6.02 4.76
C GLY A 67 -35.74 -5.97 6.23
N GLY A 68 -34.66 -6.67 6.63
CA GLY A 68 -34.16 -6.78 7.99
C GLY A 68 -32.70 -6.34 8.12
N MET A 69 -32.31 -5.94 9.32
CA MET A 69 -30.90 -5.66 9.63
C MET A 69 -30.17 -6.99 9.87
N PRO A 70 -28.91 -7.16 9.43
CA PRO A 70 -28.15 -8.35 9.78
C PRO A 70 -27.86 -8.38 11.29
N ASP A 71 -28.00 -9.55 11.92
CA ASP A 71 -27.72 -9.74 13.35
C ASP A 71 -26.22 -9.90 13.61
N ALA A 72 -25.49 -10.39 12.61
CA ALA A 72 -24.05 -10.61 12.64
C ALA A 72 -23.38 -10.16 11.33
N LEU A 73 -22.12 -9.75 11.36
CA LEU A 73 -21.42 -9.26 10.17
C LEU A 73 -21.16 -10.38 9.15
N GLU A 74 -21.11 -11.62 9.64
CA GLU A 74 -20.98 -12.85 8.87
C GLU A 74 -22.16 -13.06 7.91
N GLU A 75 -23.33 -12.50 8.21
CA GLU A 75 -24.55 -12.57 7.39
C GLU A 75 -24.45 -11.74 6.10
N LEU A 76 -23.49 -10.82 6.04
CA LEU A 76 -23.15 -10.12 4.81
C LEU A 76 -22.35 -11.01 3.84
N VAL A 77 -21.77 -12.10 4.33
CA VAL A 77 -20.95 -13.05 3.56
C VAL A 77 -21.70 -14.34 3.31
N ASN A 78 -22.40 -14.86 4.31
CA ASN A 78 -23.12 -16.12 4.23
C ASN A 78 -24.61 -15.87 4.41
N GLU A 79 -25.43 -16.63 3.70
CA GLU A 79 -26.87 -16.55 3.83
C GLU A 79 -27.32 -16.88 5.27
N PRO A 80 -28.07 -15.98 5.95
CA PRO A 80 -28.62 -16.27 7.27
C PRO A 80 -29.70 -17.35 7.21
N SER A 81 -29.82 -18.12 8.27
CA SER A 81 -30.86 -19.16 8.36
C SER A 81 -32.26 -18.53 8.40
N GLY A 82 -33.03 -18.69 7.34
CA GLY A 82 -34.39 -18.15 7.23
C GLY A 82 -34.48 -16.74 6.62
N ALA A 83 -33.38 -16.22 6.06
CA ALA A 83 -33.42 -14.96 5.32
C ALA A 83 -34.28 -15.12 4.05
N THR A 84 -35.34 -14.34 3.95
CA THR A 84 -36.17 -14.28 2.73
C THR A 84 -35.67 -13.14 1.86
N GLY A 85 -35.35 -13.41 0.59
CA GLY A 85 -34.92 -12.38 -0.35
C GLY A 85 -33.42 -12.08 -0.36
N TRP A 86 -32.58 -12.87 0.33
CA TRP A 86 -31.13 -12.69 0.31
C TRP A 86 -30.54 -12.89 -1.09
N THR A 87 -29.79 -11.91 -1.61
CA THR A 87 -29.12 -11.99 -2.92
C THR A 87 -27.59 -11.85 -2.84
N GLY A 88 -27.03 -11.92 -1.63
CA GLY A 88 -25.62 -11.78 -1.35
C GLY A 88 -24.72 -12.86 -1.99
N PRO A 89 -23.41 -12.89 -1.65
CA PRO A 89 -22.74 -12.11 -0.60
C PRO A 89 -22.60 -10.63 -0.92
N TYR A 90 -22.90 -9.78 0.07
CA TYR A 90 -22.82 -8.33 -0.04
C TYR A 90 -21.40 -7.78 0.16
N ILE A 91 -20.54 -8.55 0.86
CA ILE A 91 -19.16 -8.16 1.12
C ILE A 91 -18.20 -9.35 1.03
N LYS A 92 -16.95 -9.08 0.65
CA LYS A 92 -15.87 -10.08 0.70
C LYS A 92 -15.31 -10.20 2.11
N THR A 93 -15.08 -11.42 2.59
CA THR A 93 -14.47 -11.69 3.90
C THR A 93 -13.13 -10.97 4.11
N SER A 94 -12.35 -10.77 3.04
CA SER A 94 -11.07 -10.05 3.10
C SER A 94 -11.20 -8.59 3.56
N ILE A 95 -12.36 -7.97 3.39
CA ILE A 95 -12.62 -6.57 3.76
C ILE A 95 -12.97 -6.47 5.25
N LEU A 96 -13.44 -7.56 5.87
CA LEU A 96 -13.83 -7.60 7.28
C LEU A 96 -12.63 -7.62 8.25
N LYS A 97 -11.42 -7.92 7.76
CA LYS A 97 -10.20 -7.87 8.57
C LYS A 97 -9.77 -6.44 8.79
N ASP A 98 -9.52 -6.07 10.04
CA ASP A 98 -9.10 -4.71 10.35
C ASP A 98 -7.64 -4.45 9.89
N PRO A 99 -7.22 -3.18 9.73
CA PRO A 99 -5.85 -2.85 9.30
C PRO A 99 -4.78 -3.07 10.38
N TRP A 100 -5.18 -3.41 11.60
CA TRP A 100 -4.28 -3.77 12.72
C TRP A 100 -4.14 -5.29 12.90
N GLY A 101 -4.81 -6.08 12.07
CA GLY A 101 -4.74 -7.55 12.07
C GLY A 101 -5.60 -8.21 13.16
N ARG A 102 -6.63 -7.52 13.67
CA ARG A 102 -7.63 -8.11 14.56
C ARG A 102 -8.85 -8.62 13.78
#